data_AF-A0A914E6J7-F1
#
_entry.id   AF-A0A914E6J7-F1
#
_cell.length_a   1.000
_cell.length_b   1.000
_cell.length_c   1.000
_cell.angle_alpha   90.00
_cell.angle_beta   90.00
_cell.angle_gamma   90.00
#
_symmetry.space_group_name_H-M   'P 1'
#
loop_
_entity.id
_entity.type
_entity.pdbx_description
1 polymer ?
#
loop_
_entity_poly.entity_id
_entity_poly.type
_entity_poly.pdbx_seq_one_letter_code
_entity_poly.pdbx_strand_id
1 'polypeptide(L)'
;MNQPIAAESTSHSGSIPIRLGDSLIEVPSFEKFKEKLHIELLSDVRGHTLEKLSGNLSSDENWHLGIVARAYGFPTFETLLQSPQLADIVILSKERRNGREVMIYKGVQLPEIDHITKQMSVTDGDVQHKYDC
;
A
#
# COMPACT_ATOMS: atom_id res chain seq x y z
N MET A 1 -40.30 23.23 -4.24
CA MET A 1 -39.39 23.53 -5.37
C MET A 1 -38.00 23.09 -4.94
N ASN A 2 -37.38 22.19 -5.71
CA ASN A 2 -36.09 21.59 -5.41
C ASN A 2 -34.97 22.61 -5.63
N GLN A 3 -34.17 22.86 -4.59
CA GLN A 3 -32.83 23.42 -4.82
C GLN A 3 -31.90 22.27 -5.20
N PRO A 4 -31.14 22.38 -6.30
CA PRO A 4 -30.02 21.48 -6.53
C PRO A 4 -29.00 21.71 -5.41
N ILE A 5 -28.71 20.67 -4.64
CA ILE A 5 -27.59 20.67 -3.71
C ILE A 5 -26.34 20.80 -4.57
N ALA A 6 -25.71 21.98 -4.51
CA ALA A 6 -24.39 22.19 -5.05
C ALA A 6 -23.45 21.15 -4.42
N ALA A 7 -22.79 20.37 -5.27
CA ALA A 7 -21.64 19.60 -4.86
C ALA A 7 -20.53 20.59 -4.48
N GLU A 8 -20.54 21.04 -3.23
CA GLU A 8 -19.45 21.83 -2.69
C GLU A 8 -18.22 20.92 -2.59
N SER A 9 -17.23 21.34 -3.35
CA SER A 9 -15.92 20.73 -3.53
C SER A 9 -15.08 20.93 -2.28
N THR A 10 -15.27 20.07 -1.27
CA THR A 10 -14.33 19.89 -0.16
C THR A 10 -13.75 18.48 -0.21
N SER A 11 -12.93 18.23 -1.23
CA SER A 11 -12.12 17.01 -1.30
C SER A 11 -10.65 17.38 -1.13
N HIS A 12 -10.19 17.37 0.13
CA HIS A 12 -8.77 17.53 0.51
C HIS A 12 -8.23 16.32 1.29
N SER A 13 -8.97 15.19 1.39
CA SER A 13 -8.56 14.08 2.27
C SER A 13 -7.89 12.89 1.57
N GLY A 14 -7.90 12.81 0.23
CA GLY A 14 -7.33 11.67 -0.49
C GLY A 14 -7.99 10.31 -0.13
N SER A 15 -9.21 10.34 0.40
CA SER A 15 -9.99 9.16 0.83
C SER A 15 -11.41 9.23 0.25
N ILE A 16 -11.92 8.09 -0.18
CA ILE A 16 -13.28 7.89 -0.67
C ILE A 16 -14.13 7.32 0.49
N PRO A 17 -15.13 8.07 1.00
CA PRO A 17 -16.02 7.55 2.04
C PRO A 17 -16.99 6.52 1.45
N ILE A 18 -17.06 5.34 2.07
CA ILE A 18 -18.01 4.29 1.72
C ILE A 18 -18.96 4.06 2.90
N ARG A 19 -20.26 4.13 2.64
CA ARG A 19 -21.29 3.78 3.62
C ARG A 19 -21.58 2.28 3.56
N LEU A 20 -21.38 1.59 4.68
CA LEU A 20 -21.82 0.21 4.91
C LEU A 20 -22.78 0.19 6.09
N GLY A 21 -24.09 0.14 5.82
CA GLY A 21 -25.11 0.31 6.85
C GLY A 21 -24.99 1.69 7.52
N ASP A 22 -24.92 1.71 8.85
CA ASP A 22 -24.74 2.93 9.63
C ASP A 22 -23.27 3.38 9.77
N SER A 23 -22.32 2.58 9.25
CA SER A 23 -20.89 2.86 9.37
C SER A 23 -20.33 3.57 8.14
N LEU A 24 -19.57 4.63 8.38
CA LEU A 24 -18.74 5.30 7.38
C LEU A 24 -17.34 4.69 7.44
N ILE A 25 -16.88 4.15 6.32
CA ILE A 25 -15.55 3.57 6.19
C ILE A 25 -14.77 4.42 5.19
N GLU A 26 -13.62 4.90 5.61
CA GLU A 26 -12.71 5.61 4.71
C GLU A 26 -11.90 4.59 3.92
N VAL A 27 -12.13 4.55 2.62
CA VAL A 27 -11.28 3.82 1.70
C VAL A 27 -10.24 4.79 1.15
N PRO A 28 -8.94 4.47 1.16
CA PRO A 28 -7.94 5.33 0.55
C PRO A 28 -8.24 5.56 -0.94
N SER A 29 -7.67 6.62 -1.53
CA SER A 29 -7.59 6.70 -2.99
C SER A 29 -6.75 5.54 -3.53
N PHE A 30 -6.99 5.16 -4.79
CA PHE A 30 -6.23 4.09 -5.43
C PHE A 30 -4.72 4.40 -5.44
N GLU A 31 -4.33 5.64 -5.72
CA GLU A 31 -2.93 6.08 -5.71
C GLU A 31 -2.28 5.96 -4.31
N LYS A 32 -2.98 6.42 -3.25
CA LYS A 32 -2.47 6.30 -1.88
C LYS A 32 -2.33 4.84 -1.45
N PHE A 33 -3.31 4.02 -1.81
CA PHE A 33 -3.25 2.59 -1.57
C PHE A 33 -2.07 1.94 -2.32
N LYS A 34 -1.87 2.30 -3.59
CA LYS A 34 -0.80 1.79 -4.45
C LYS A 34 0.58 2.16 -3.89
N GLU A 35 0.78 3.40 -3.47
CA GLU A 35 2.01 3.87 -2.83
C GLU A 35 2.32 3.08 -1.55
N LYS A 36 1.33 2.95 -0.65
CA LYS A 36 1.50 2.21 0.61
C LYS A 36 1.77 0.73 0.39
N LEU A 37 1.04 0.11 -0.53
CA LEU A 37 1.28 -1.27 -0.94
C LEU A 37 2.70 -1.43 -1.50
N HIS A 38 3.19 -0.48 -2.29
CA HIS A 38 4.52 -0.54 -2.86
C HIS A 38 5.62 -0.46 -1.79
N ILE A 39 5.50 0.48 -0.86
CA ILE A 39 6.42 0.60 0.28
C ILE A 39 6.46 -0.71 1.08
N GLU A 40 5.29 -1.27 1.39
CA GLU A 40 5.19 -2.53 2.12
C GLU A 40 5.87 -3.67 1.35
N LEU A 41 5.61 -3.79 0.05
CA LEU A 41 6.22 -4.81 -0.81
C LEU A 41 7.74 -4.68 -0.97
N LEU A 42 8.29 -3.47 -0.80
CA LEU A 42 9.73 -3.21 -0.79
C LEU A 42 10.38 -3.45 0.58
N SER A 43 9.58 -3.56 1.64
CA SER A 43 10.08 -3.75 3.01
C SER A 43 10.70 -5.13 3.24
N ASP A 44 10.25 -6.17 2.53
CA ASP A 44 10.81 -7.52 2.59
C ASP A 44 11.35 -7.97 1.24
N VAL A 45 12.68 -8.02 1.13
CA VAL A 45 13.39 -8.50 -0.07
C VAL A 45 13.01 -9.94 -0.43
N ARG A 46 12.59 -10.75 0.55
CA ARG A 46 12.14 -12.13 0.31
C ARG A 46 10.70 -12.21 -0.20
N GLY A 47 9.98 -11.08 -0.21
CA GLY A 47 8.58 -10.98 -0.55
C GLY A 47 7.63 -11.46 0.55
N HIS A 48 6.37 -11.12 0.38
CA HIS A 48 5.30 -11.38 1.34
C HIS A 48 4.41 -12.51 0.84
N THR A 49 3.85 -13.30 1.76
CA THR A 49 2.66 -14.11 1.46
C THR A 49 1.43 -13.21 1.48
N LEU A 50 0.34 -13.66 0.86
CA LEU A 50 -0.93 -12.91 0.90
C LEU A 50 -1.37 -12.59 2.34
N GLU A 51 -1.29 -13.57 3.26
CA GLU A 51 -1.65 -13.39 4.66
C GLU A 51 -0.78 -12.34 5.36
N LYS A 52 0.56 -12.42 5.19
CA LYS A 52 1.49 -11.47 5.80
C LYS A 52 1.25 -10.05 5.29
N LEU A 53 1.12 -9.90 3.97
CA LEU A 53 0.86 -8.61 3.33
C LEU A 53 -0.48 -8.02 3.77
N SER A 54 -1.52 -8.85 3.82
CA SER A 54 -2.85 -8.43 4.26
C SER A 54 -2.86 -8.02 5.73
N GLY A 55 -2.14 -8.76 6.58
CA GLY A 55 -1.99 -8.45 8.00
C GLY A 55 -1.33 -7.09 8.22
N ASN A 56 -0.16 -6.87 7.60
CA ASN A 56 0.60 -5.63 7.76
C ASN A 56 -0.21 -4.40 7.31
N LEU A 57 -0.82 -4.45 6.12
CA LEU A 57 -1.62 -3.33 5.59
C LEU A 57 -2.91 -3.08 6.41
N SER A 58 -3.51 -4.13 6.97
CA SER A 58 -4.69 -3.97 7.83
C SER A 58 -4.34 -3.36 9.19
N SER A 59 -3.17 -3.71 9.74
CA SER A 59 -2.71 -3.22 11.04
C SER A 59 -2.21 -1.79 10.98
N ASP A 60 -1.41 -1.43 9.98
CA ASP A 60 -0.76 -0.12 9.93
C ASP A 60 -1.72 1.02 9.56
N GLU A 61 -2.66 0.74 8.66
CA GLU A 61 -3.54 1.78 8.11
C GLU A 61 -5.00 1.65 8.57
N ASN A 62 -5.31 0.64 9.41
CA ASN A 62 -6.67 0.30 9.83
C ASN A 62 -7.63 0.09 8.63
N TRP A 63 -7.09 -0.41 7.51
CA TRP A 63 -7.86 -0.61 6.28
C TRP A 63 -8.54 -1.98 6.28
N HIS A 64 -9.84 -1.97 6.00
CA HIS A 64 -10.57 -3.20 5.70
C HIS A 64 -10.31 -3.61 4.24
N LEU A 65 -9.25 -4.38 3.98
CA LEU A 65 -8.79 -4.73 2.62
C LEU A 65 -9.86 -5.38 1.73
N GLY A 66 -10.82 -6.10 2.30
CA GLY A 66 -11.97 -6.63 1.55
C GLY A 66 -12.92 -5.54 1.05
N ILE A 67 -13.10 -4.47 1.82
CA ILE A 67 -13.91 -3.30 1.44
C ILE A 67 -13.13 -2.44 0.44
N VAL A 68 -11.82 -2.24 0.66
CA VAL A 68 -10.93 -1.53 -0.27
C VAL A 68 -10.93 -2.20 -1.65
N ALA A 69 -10.78 -3.52 -1.72
CA ALA A 69 -10.82 -4.25 -2.99
C ALA A 69 -12.15 -4.05 -3.74
N ARG A 70 -13.27 -4.16 -3.01
CA ARG A 70 -14.61 -3.97 -3.59
C ARG A 70 -14.87 -2.54 -4.04
N ALA A 71 -14.35 -1.56 -3.31
CA ALA A 71 -14.42 -0.15 -3.70
C ALA A 71 -13.77 0.09 -5.06
N TYR A 72 -12.69 -0.63 -5.36
CA TYR A 72 -11.97 -0.58 -6.64
C TYR A 72 -12.54 -1.54 -7.70
N GLY A 73 -13.65 -2.23 -7.40
CA GLY A 73 -14.32 -3.14 -8.33
C GLY A 73 -13.77 -4.57 -8.35
N PHE A 74 -12.95 -4.97 -7.38
CA PHE A 74 -12.38 -6.33 -7.27
C PHE A 74 -13.10 -7.16 -6.20
N PRO A 75 -13.33 -8.46 -6.44
CA PRO A 75 -14.04 -9.32 -5.49
C PRO A 75 -13.25 -9.60 -4.20
N THR A 76 -11.91 -9.66 -4.29
CA THR A 76 -11.01 -9.91 -3.15
C THR A 76 -9.72 -9.09 -3.25
N PHE A 77 -9.03 -8.93 -2.11
CA PHE A 77 -7.71 -8.29 -2.06
C PHE A 77 -6.68 -9.01 -2.93
N GLU A 78 -6.71 -10.34 -2.98
CA GLU A 78 -5.85 -11.12 -3.88
C GLU A 78 -6.08 -10.79 -5.35
N THR A 79 -7.33 -10.69 -5.79
CA THR A 79 -7.64 -10.33 -7.18
C THR A 79 -7.25 -8.90 -7.52
N LEU A 80 -7.28 -7.99 -6.54
CA LEU A 80 -6.75 -6.64 -6.69
C LEU A 80 -5.23 -6.68 -6.92
N LEU A 81 -4.48 -7.43 -6.10
CA LEU A 81 -3.02 -7.57 -6.23
C LEU A 81 -2.58 -8.18 -7.57
N GLN A 82 -3.41 -9.04 -8.16
CA GLN A 82 -3.16 -9.64 -9.47
C GLN A 82 -3.66 -8.78 -10.64
N SER A 83 -4.23 -7.60 -10.35
CA SER A 83 -4.80 -6.75 -11.39
C SER A 83 -3.70 -6.10 -12.25
N PRO A 84 -3.98 -5.85 -13.54
CA PRO A 84 -3.06 -5.12 -14.41
C PRO A 84 -2.69 -3.72 -13.89
N GLN A 85 -3.52 -3.12 -13.03
CA GLN A 85 -3.31 -1.79 -12.47
C GLN A 85 -2.17 -1.74 -11.43
N LEU A 86 -1.78 -2.90 -10.89
CA LEU A 86 -0.69 -3.05 -9.93
C LEU A 86 0.50 -3.84 -10.49
N ALA A 87 0.45 -4.26 -11.76
CA ALA A 87 1.50 -5.07 -12.38
C ALA A 87 2.85 -4.34 -12.52
N ASP A 88 2.84 -3.01 -12.42
CA ASP A 88 4.03 -2.16 -12.44
C ASP A 88 4.74 -2.08 -11.08
N ILE A 89 4.06 -2.44 -9.98
CA ILE A 89 4.64 -2.43 -8.62
C ILE A 89 4.68 -3.81 -7.96
N VAL A 90 3.90 -4.79 -8.43
CA VAL A 90 3.83 -6.15 -7.88
C VAL A 90 4.47 -7.17 -8.82
N ILE A 91 5.45 -7.91 -8.31
CA ILE A 91 5.98 -9.12 -8.91
C ILE A 91 5.39 -10.32 -8.17
N LEU A 92 4.67 -11.18 -8.88
CA LEU A 92 4.19 -12.45 -8.35
C LEU A 92 5.16 -13.57 -8.71
N SER A 93 5.52 -14.38 -7.71
CA SER A 93 6.33 -15.58 -7.89
C SER A 93 5.74 -16.76 -7.12
N LYS A 94 5.93 -17.98 -7.64
CA LYS A 94 5.58 -19.22 -6.93
C LYS A 94 6.85 -19.77 -6.31
N GLU A 95 6.85 -19.93 -5.00
CA GLU A 95 7.94 -20.55 -4.26
C GLU A 95 7.47 -21.83 -3.59
N ARG A 96 8.31 -22.87 -3.57
CA ARG A 96 8.02 -24.10 -2.83
C ARG A 96 8.53 -23.97 -1.41
N ARG A 97 7.64 -23.85 -0.43
CA ARG A 97 7.96 -23.79 1.00
C ARG A 97 7.37 -25.00 1.71
N ASN A 98 8.21 -25.75 2.44
CA ASN A 98 7.80 -26.97 3.16
C ASN A 98 6.99 -27.96 2.30
N GLY A 99 7.40 -28.13 1.03
CA GLY A 99 6.76 -29.03 0.08
C GLY A 99 5.49 -28.49 -0.60
N ARG A 100 4.96 -27.33 -0.18
CA ARG A 100 3.78 -26.67 -0.76
C ARG A 100 4.17 -25.50 -1.65
N GLU A 101 3.44 -25.30 -2.74
CA GLU A 101 3.56 -24.09 -3.57
C GLU A 101 2.88 -22.92 -2.86
N VAL A 102 3.60 -21.82 -2.68
CA VAL A 102 3.13 -20.60 -2.01
C VAL A 102 3.37 -19.43 -2.95
N MET A 103 2.34 -18.60 -3.12
CA MET A 103 2.45 -17.34 -3.86
C MET A 103 3.20 -16.30 -3.00
N ILE A 104 4.22 -15.71 -3.58
CA ILE A 104 5.06 -14.68 -2.98
C ILE A 104 4.96 -13.40 -3.82
N TYR A 105 4.57 -12.32 -3.14
CA TYR A 105 4.38 -10.98 -3.68
C TYR A 105 5.61 -10.13 -3.34
N LYS A 106 6.26 -9.55 -4.35
CA LYS A 106 7.48 -8.73 -4.21
C LYS A 106 7.27 -7.37 -4.86
N GLY A 107 7.94 -6.34 -4.34
CA GLY A 107 7.91 -5.00 -4.94
C GLY A 107 8.82 -4.92 -6.17
N VAL A 108 8.37 -4.23 -7.23
CA VAL A 108 9.26 -3.81 -8.32
C VAL A 108 10.14 -2.68 -7.78
N GLN A 109 11.45 -2.82 -7.85
CA GLN A 109 12.35 -1.67 -7.67
C GLN A 109 12.27 -0.81 -8.92
N LEU A 110 11.42 0.22 -8.88
CA LEU A 110 11.40 1.25 -9.91
C LEU A 110 12.66 2.12 -9.73
N PRO A 111 13.46 2.37 -10.78
CA PRO A 111 14.69 3.16 -10.69
C PRO A 111 14.47 4.60 -10.20
N GLU A 112 13.24 5.10 -10.17
CA GLU A 112 12.89 6.44 -9.67
C GLU A 112 12.64 6.51 -8.14
N ILE A 113 12.55 5.37 -7.44
CA ILE A 113 12.33 5.32 -5.98
C ILE A 113 13.67 5.16 -5.23
N ASP A 114 14.76 5.72 -5.76
CA ASP A 114 16.00 5.90 -4.97
C ASP A 114 15.87 7.09 -4.01
N HIS A 115 14.84 7.94 -4.17
CA HIS A 115 14.65 9.14 -3.36
C HIS A 115 13.83 8.94 -2.07
N ILE A 116 12.98 7.92 -1.97
CA ILE A 116 12.10 7.72 -0.79
C ILE A 116 12.80 6.92 0.30
N THR A 117 13.57 5.88 -0.06
CA THR A 117 14.27 5.00 0.91
C THR A 117 15.56 5.60 1.48
N LYS A 118 16.09 6.69 0.91
CA LYS A 118 17.30 7.35 1.42
C LYS A 118 17.09 8.27 2.63
N GLN A 119 15.85 8.59 3.00
CA GLN A 119 15.58 9.53 4.11
C GLN A 119 15.54 8.90 5.52
N MET A 120 15.73 7.58 5.67
CA MET A 120 15.71 6.92 6.99
C MET A 120 17.08 6.48 7.54
N SER A 121 18.19 7.05 7.05
CA SER A 121 19.54 6.70 7.54
C SER A 121 20.43 7.90 7.88
N VAL A 122 19.86 8.97 8.45
CA VAL A 122 20.67 10.05 9.04
C VAL A 122 20.09 10.49 10.39
N THR A 123 20.29 9.66 11.40
CA THR A 123 20.48 10.13 12.78
C THR A 123 21.56 9.26 13.42
N ASP A 124 22.79 9.43 12.97
CA ASP A 124 23.98 9.04 13.72
C ASP A 124 24.77 10.33 13.98
N GLY A 125 24.24 11.12 14.92
CA GLY A 125 24.91 12.30 15.43
C GLY A 125 25.93 11.90 16.49
N ASP A 126 26.94 11.11 16.13
CA ASP A 126 28.09 10.84 17.00
C ASP A 126 29.34 10.48 16.18
N VAL A 127 29.93 11.45 15.48
CA VAL A 127 31.39 11.46 15.23
C VAL A 127 31.87 12.91 15.24
N GLN A 128 32.19 13.40 16.44
CA GLN A 128 33.03 14.57 16.62
C GLN A 128 34.47 14.18 16.22
N HIS A 129 34.85 14.36 14.95
CA HIS A 129 36.24 14.20 14.53
C HIS A 129 36.93 15.54 14.27
N LYS A 130 38.14 15.60 14.81
CA LYS A 130 39.02 16.74 15.03
C LYS A 130 39.38 17.48 13.75
N TYR A 131 39.39 18.81 13.84
CA TYR A 131 40.15 19.66 12.92
C TYR A 131 41.61 19.66 13.37
N ASP A 132 42.46 18.96 12.63
CA ASP A 132 43.88 19.27 12.51
C ASP A 132 44.13 19.65 11.05
N CYS A 133 44.14 20.95 10.77
CA CYS A 133 45.01 21.58 9.78
C CYS A 133 45.24 23.04 10.17
#